data_AF-A0A938DU78-F1
#
_entry.id   AF-A0A938DU78-F1
#
_cell.length_a   1.000
_cell.length_b   1.000
_cell.length_c   1.000
_cell.angle_alpha   90.00
_cell.angle_beta   90.00
_cell.angle_gamma   90.00
#
_symmetry.space_group_name_H-M   'P 1'
#
loop_
_entity.id
_entity.type
_entity.pdbx_description
1 polymer ?
#
loop_
_entity_poly.entity_id
_entity_poly.type
_entity_poly.pdbx_seq_one_letter_code
_entity_poly.pdbx_strand_id
1 'polypeptide(L)'
;MGYVCQHHPNESAVEVCDRCGHTLCDRCVVTVRGSEALCRSCALSDAGVRRRNSLRPAPRHHVVRLRRELRSELPVAPSEGGDNTANGSDNTANGSDNTANGSGDTLWWSEEEPTKSAWSRRF
;
A
#
# COMPACT_ATOMS: atom_id res chain seq x y z
N MET A 1 -2.67 -18.78 -16.03
CA MET A 1 -2.64 -19.82 -14.96
C MET A 1 -3.63 -19.31 -13.95
N GLY A 2 -4.79 -19.96 -13.82
CA GLY A 2 -5.90 -19.41 -13.03
C GLY A 2 -5.49 -19.07 -11.61
N TYR A 3 -5.87 -17.88 -11.13
CA TYR A 3 -5.68 -17.50 -9.75
C TYR A 3 -6.61 -18.32 -8.85
N VAL A 4 -6.04 -18.86 -7.77
CA VAL A 4 -6.76 -19.66 -6.79
C VAL A 4 -7.08 -18.80 -5.56
N CYS A 5 -8.22 -19.04 -4.93
CA CYS A 5 -8.53 -18.37 -3.67
C CYS A 5 -7.54 -18.77 -2.58
N GLN A 6 -7.00 -17.80 -1.85
CA GLN A 6 -6.07 -18.06 -0.75
C GLN A 6 -6.69 -18.93 0.38
N HIS A 7 -8.00 -18.84 0.58
CA HIS A 7 -8.71 -19.60 1.62
C HIS A 7 -9.28 -20.93 1.10
N HIS A 8 -9.55 -21.03 -0.19
CA HIS A 8 -10.13 -22.22 -0.81
C HIS A 8 -9.28 -22.62 -2.03
N PRO A 9 -8.35 -23.58 -1.85
CA PRO A 9 -7.46 -24.02 -2.93
C PRO A 9 -8.16 -24.59 -4.17
N ASN A 10 -9.44 -24.95 -4.03
CA ASN A 10 -10.25 -25.56 -5.08
C ASN A 10 -11.21 -24.57 -5.74
N GLU A 11 -11.27 -23.31 -5.30
CA GLU A 11 -12.13 -22.29 -5.88
C GLU A 11 -11.30 -21.26 -6.65
N SER A 12 -11.79 -20.85 -7.83
CA SER A 12 -11.18 -19.77 -8.61
C SER A 12 -11.37 -18.43 -7.90
N ALA A 13 -10.35 -17.60 -7.94
CA ALA A 13 -10.47 -16.23 -7.48
C ALA A 13 -11.26 -15.39 -8.48
N VAL A 14 -12.08 -14.48 -7.95
CA VAL A 14 -12.91 -13.54 -8.73
C VAL A 14 -12.45 -12.11 -8.48
N GLU A 15 -12.01 -11.80 -7.26
CA GLU A 15 -11.55 -10.47 -6.86
C GLU A 15 -10.21 -10.50 -6.12
N VAL A 16 -9.59 -9.32 -6.04
CA VAL A 16 -8.36 -9.10 -5.27
C VAL A 16 -8.65 -8.15 -4.11
N CYS A 17 -8.17 -8.49 -2.91
CA CYS A 17 -8.30 -7.64 -1.74
C CYS A 17 -7.56 -6.30 -1.93
N ASP A 18 -8.26 -5.18 -1.80
CA ASP A 18 -7.70 -3.82 -1.98
C ASP A 18 -6.61 -3.46 -0.96
N ARG A 19 -6.58 -4.17 0.18
CA ARG A 19 -5.68 -3.87 1.30
C ARG A 19 -4.46 -4.77 1.37
N CYS A 20 -4.64 -6.09 1.20
CA CYS A 20 -3.55 -7.06 1.31
C CYS A 20 -3.16 -7.73 -0.01
N GLY A 21 -3.91 -7.53 -1.10
CA GLY A 21 -3.61 -8.08 -2.42
C GLY A 21 -3.84 -9.59 -2.56
N HIS A 22 -4.51 -10.23 -1.60
CA HIS A 22 -4.86 -11.64 -1.72
C HIS A 22 -6.03 -11.87 -2.69
N THR A 23 -5.97 -12.98 -3.42
CA THR A 23 -6.98 -13.43 -4.36
C THR A 23 -8.11 -14.15 -3.62
N LEU A 24 -9.35 -13.72 -3.88
CA LEU A 24 -10.55 -14.13 -3.16
C LEU A 24 -11.59 -14.68 -4.13
N CYS A 25 -12.26 -15.76 -3.75
CA CYS A 25 -13.48 -16.21 -4.41
C CYS A 25 -14.70 -15.37 -3.98
N ASP A 26 -15.84 -15.58 -4.65
CA ASP A 26 -17.12 -14.91 -4.35
C ASP A 26 -17.59 -15.05 -2.89
N ARG A 27 -17.17 -16.11 -2.21
CA ARG A 27 -17.53 -16.36 -0.79
C ARG A 27 -16.61 -15.64 0.19
N CYS A 28 -15.39 -15.32 -0.21
CA CYS A 28 -14.38 -14.73 0.65
C CYS A 28 -14.27 -13.22 0.50
N VAL A 29 -14.79 -12.67 -0.61
CA VAL A 29 -14.86 -11.23 -0.83
C VAL A 29 -15.95 -10.60 0.05
N VAL A 30 -15.58 -9.52 0.73
CA VAL A 30 -16.48 -8.70 1.53
C VAL A 30 -16.43 -7.29 0.94
N THR A 31 -17.57 -6.80 0.49
CA THR A 31 -17.70 -5.43 0.00
C THR A 31 -18.08 -4.50 1.15
N VAL A 32 -17.22 -3.55 1.46
CA VAL A 32 -17.51 -2.47 2.41
C VAL A 32 -17.61 -1.15 1.66
N ARG A 33 -18.65 -0.37 1.97
CA ARG A 33 -18.82 1.01 1.50
C ARG A 33 -18.75 1.18 -0.03
N GLY A 34 -19.48 0.35 -0.76
CA GLY A 34 -19.91 0.65 -2.14
C GLY A 34 -18.99 0.19 -3.27
N SER A 35 -17.73 -0.16 -3.04
CA SER A 35 -16.89 -0.75 -4.10
C SER A 35 -15.58 -1.42 -3.66
N GLU A 36 -15.15 -1.29 -2.40
CA GLU A 36 -13.89 -1.89 -1.97
C GLU A 36 -14.07 -3.39 -1.69
N ALA A 37 -13.32 -4.21 -2.42
CA ALA A 37 -13.28 -5.64 -2.24
C ALA A 37 -12.23 -5.96 -1.17
N LEU A 38 -12.66 -6.37 0.02
CA LEU A 38 -11.77 -6.74 1.11
C LEU A 38 -11.88 -8.23 1.43
N CYS A 39 -10.79 -8.83 1.91
CA CYS A 39 -10.88 -10.12 2.58
C CYS A 39 -11.52 -9.96 3.96
N ARG A 40 -12.10 -11.04 4.50
CA ARG A 40 -12.74 -11.04 5.83
C ARG A 40 -11.84 -10.45 6.94
N SER A 41 -10.55 -10.74 6.91
CA SER A 41 -9.59 -10.21 7.90
C SER A 41 -9.41 -8.69 7.77
N CYS A 42 -9.31 -8.18 6.55
CA CYS A 42 -9.19 -6.74 6.29
C CYS A 42 -10.49 -6.00 6.58
N ALA A 43 -11.64 -6.58 6.25
CA ALA A 43 -12.96 -6.02 6.56
C ALA A 43 -13.19 -5.90 8.08
N LEU A 44 -12.84 -6.94 8.86
CA LEU A 44 -12.92 -6.88 10.32
C LEU A 44 -11.97 -5.82 10.91
N SER A 45 -10.77 -5.70 10.33
CA SER A 45 -9.81 -4.67 10.75
C SER A 45 -10.34 -3.26 10.46
N ASP A 46 -11.05 -3.09 9.33
CA ASP A 46 -11.70 -1.84 8.95
C ASP A 46 -12.87 -1.48 9.89
N ALA A 47 -13.62 -2.49 10.33
CA ALA A 47 -14.64 -2.35 11.37
C ALA A 47 -14.08 -2.09 12.79
N GLY A 48 -12.76 -1.93 12.94
CA GLY A 48 -12.12 -1.64 14.22
C GLY A 48 -11.81 -2.84 15.09
N VAL A 49 -12.03 -4.07 14.61
CA VAL A 49 -11.66 -5.30 15.35
C VAL A 49 -10.15 -5.48 15.30
N ARG A 50 -9.48 -5.07 16.38
CA ARG A 50 -8.02 -5.19 16.53
C ARG A 50 -7.61 -6.66 16.65
N ARG A 51 -6.93 -7.20 15.65
CA ARG A 51 -6.21 -8.48 15.75
C ARG A 51 -4.74 -8.21 16.01
N ARG A 52 -4.08 -9.07 16.80
CA ARG A 52 -2.64 -8.98 17.09
C ARG A 52 -1.76 -9.16 15.84
N ASN A 53 -2.34 -9.64 14.74
CA ASN A 53 -1.65 -9.95 13.49
C ASN A 53 -2.36 -9.29 12.30
N SER A 54 -2.54 -7.97 12.35
CA SER A 54 -2.96 -7.22 11.16
C SER A 54 -1.84 -7.28 10.13
N LEU A 55 -2.08 -7.98 9.01
CA LEU A 55 -1.15 -8.03 7.89
C LEU A 55 -0.77 -6.60 7.47
N ARG A 56 0.52 -6.39 7.15
CA ARG A 56 0.95 -5.14 6.53
C ARG A 56 0.18 -4.96 5.21
N PRO A 57 -0.34 -3.75 4.93
CA PRO A 57 -1.01 -3.50 3.67
C PRO A 57 -0.03 -3.71 2.52
N ALA A 58 -0.52 -4.34 1.45
CA ALA A 58 0.24 -4.48 0.22
C ALA A 58 0.38 -3.10 -0.47
N PRO A 59 1.47 -2.86 -1.22
CA PRO A 59 1.60 -1.63 -1.97
C PRO A 59 0.53 -1.57 -3.07
N ARG A 60 -0.11 -0.40 -3.25
CA ARG A 60 -1.26 -0.22 -4.16
C ARG A 60 -0.99 -0.69 -5.60
N HIS A 61 0.22 -0.45 -6.12
CA HIS A 61 0.59 -0.87 -7.48
C HIS A 61 0.51 -2.39 -7.68
N HIS A 62 0.79 -3.17 -6.63
CA HIS A 62 0.76 -4.63 -6.68
C HIS A 62 -0.69 -5.14 -6.78
N VAL A 63 -1.59 -4.55 -5.98
CA VAL A 63 -3.02 -4.88 -6.00
C VAL A 63 -3.64 -4.57 -7.37
N VAL A 64 -3.34 -3.38 -7.92
CA VAL A 64 -3.84 -2.97 -9.23
C VAL A 64 -3.36 -3.90 -10.34
N ARG A 65 -2.09 -4.33 -10.29
CA ARG A 65 -1.53 -5.29 -11.25
C ARG A 65 -2.27 -6.63 -11.18
N LEU A 66 -2.40 -7.22 -9.99
CA LEU A 66 -3.10 -8.49 -9.79
C LEU A 66 -4.55 -8.43 -10.26
N ARG A 67 -5.26 -7.34 -9.98
CA ARG A 67 -6.65 -7.18 -10.43
C ARG A 67 -6.77 -7.14 -11.95
N ARG A 68 -5.84 -6.46 -12.65
CA ARG A 68 -5.83 -6.43 -14.12
C ARG A 68 -5.57 -7.81 -14.71
N GLU A 69 -4.62 -8.55 -14.15
CA GLU A 69 -4.31 -9.90 -14.61
C GLU A 69 -5.50 -10.85 -14.39
N LEU A 70 -6.11 -10.83 -13.21
CA LEU A 70 -7.29 -11.63 -12.89
C LEU A 70 -8.46 -11.35 -13.84
N ARG A 71 -8.70 -10.06 -14.14
CA ARG A 71 -9.76 -9.65 -15.06
C ARG A 71 -9.47 -10.02 -16.51
N SER A 72 -8.20 -10.12 -16.91
CA SER A 72 -7.81 -10.53 -18.26
C SER A 72 -7.98 -12.02 -18.52
N GLU A 73 -8.04 -12.86 -17.47
CA GLU A 73 -8.28 -14.29 -17.59
C GLU A 73 -9.78 -14.65 -17.70
N LEU A 74 -10.68 -13.72 -17.40
CA LEU A 74 -12.11 -13.94 -17.58
C LEU A 74 -12.48 -13.68 -19.05
N PRO A 75 -13.14 -14.63 -19.75
CA PRO A 75 -13.58 -14.44 -21.12
C PRO A 75 -14.60 -13.30 -21.14
N VAL A 76 -14.19 -12.15 -21.65
CA VAL A 76 -15.06 -11.00 -21.86
C VAL A 76 -16.10 -11.42 -22.90
N ALA A 77 -17.35 -11.60 -22.48
CA ALA A 77 -18.46 -11.69 -23.41
C ALA A 77 -18.42 -10.42 -24.29
N PRO A 78 -18.49 -10.52 -25.62
CA PRO A 78 -18.39 -9.36 -26.50
C PRO A 78 -19.60 -8.46 -26.27
N SER A 79 -19.41 -7.41 -25.49
CA SER A 79 -20.36 -6.31 -25.35
C SER A 79 -20.16 -5.37 -26.53
N GLU A 80 -21.05 -5.43 -27.52
CA GLU A 80 -21.14 -4.46 -28.59
C GLU A 80 -21.50 -3.07 -28.03
N GLY A 81 -20.71 -2.06 -28.39
CA GLY A 81 -21.10 -0.64 -28.30
C GLY A 81 -20.71 0.10 -27.03
N GLY A 82 -19.76 1.04 -27.16
CA GLY A 82 -19.52 2.07 -26.15
C GLY A 82 -18.17 2.76 -26.30
N ASP A 83 -18.14 3.83 -27.10
CA ASP A 83 -17.01 4.76 -27.22
C ASP A 83 -16.59 5.41 -25.89
N ASN A 84 -15.36 5.91 -25.88
CA ASN A 84 -14.80 6.94 -24.99
C ASN A 84 -14.25 6.49 -23.62
N THR A 85 -12.94 6.31 -23.54
CA THR A 85 -11.99 7.37 -23.10
C THR A 85 -10.68 6.69 -22.71
N ALA A 86 -9.63 6.92 -23.50
CA ALA A 86 -8.26 6.72 -23.06
C ALA A 86 -7.99 7.71 -21.92
N ASN A 87 -8.13 7.27 -20.67
CA ASN A 87 -7.64 8.04 -19.53
C ASN A 87 -6.28 7.48 -19.10
N GLY A 88 -5.28 7.76 -19.93
CA GLY A 88 -3.91 7.85 -19.48
C GLY A 88 -3.80 9.12 -18.65
N SER A 89 -3.91 8.99 -17.33
CA SER A 89 -3.54 10.06 -16.40
C SER A 89 -2.36 9.57 -15.57
N ASP A 90 -1.18 9.62 -16.18
CA ASP A 90 0.07 9.73 -15.45
C ASP A 90 0.06 11.09 -14.74
N ASN A 91 -0.44 11.12 -13.50
CA ASN A 91 -0.30 12.30 -12.65
C ASN A 91 -0.32 11.87 -11.18
N THR A 92 0.86 11.59 -10.62
CA THR A 92 1.26 12.24 -9.37
C THR A 92 2.79 12.26 -9.27
N ALA A 93 3.39 13.37 -9.72
CA ALA A 93 4.60 13.85 -9.11
C ALA A 93 4.31 14.03 -7.61
N ASN A 94 5.02 13.29 -6.76
CA ASN A 94 5.09 13.60 -5.34
C ASN A 94 6.57 13.77 -4.98
N GLY A 95 7.14 14.87 -5.46
CA GLY A 95 8.28 15.49 -4.80
C GLY A 95 7.78 16.02 -3.47
N SER A 96 8.19 15.38 -2.38
CA SER A 96 7.85 15.84 -1.03
C SER A 96 8.83 16.93 -0.65
N ASP A 97 8.41 18.19 -0.84
CA ASP A 97 9.00 19.35 -0.19
C ASP A 97 8.84 19.19 1.33
N ASN A 98 9.96 19.00 2.04
CA ASN A 98 10.01 19.12 3.50
C ASN A 98 10.68 20.45 3.86
N THR A 99 9.89 21.52 3.85
CA THR A 99 10.20 22.81 4.50
C THR A 99 8.92 23.22 5.23
N ALA A 100 8.83 23.58 6.51
CA ALA A 100 9.73 23.63 7.67
C ALA A 100 8.83 23.93 8.89
N ASN A 101 9.25 23.52 10.09
CA ASN A 101 9.12 24.26 11.37
C ASN A 101 9.57 23.34 12.51
N GLY A 102 10.39 23.71 13.48
CA GLY A 102 10.99 24.99 13.82
C GLY A 102 11.70 24.78 15.15
N SER A 103 12.95 25.18 15.23
CA SER A 103 13.64 25.40 16.49
C SER A 103 14.61 26.53 16.22
N GLY A 104 14.10 27.75 16.33
CA GLY A 104 14.94 28.90 16.57
C GLY A 104 15.60 28.70 17.92
N ASP A 105 16.91 28.93 17.96
CA ASP A 105 17.57 29.73 19.00
C ASP A 105 19.03 29.89 18.56
N THR A 106 19.24 30.88 17.70
CA THR A 106 20.55 31.52 17.55
C THR A 106 20.92 32.19 18.87
N LEU A 107 21.88 31.60 19.59
CA LEU A 107 22.69 32.31 20.58
C LEU A 107 24.15 32.32 20.10
N TRP A 108 24.45 33.42 19.43
CA TRP A 108 25.72 34.15 19.40
C TRP A 108 26.69 33.77 20.52
N TRP A 109 27.82 33.11 20.20
CA TRP A 109 29.17 33.46 20.66
C TRP A 109 30.21 32.88 19.71
N SER A 110 31.00 33.80 19.19
CA SER A 110 32.24 33.71 18.45
C SER A 110 33.28 32.69 18.94
N GLU A 111 34.03 32.23 17.94
CA GLU A 111 35.51 32.13 17.94
C GLU A 111 36.22 31.01 18.72
N GLU A 112 36.96 30.26 17.89
CA GLU A 112 38.35 29.82 18.10
C GLU A 112 38.59 28.49 18.82
N GLU A 113 38.99 27.50 18.02
CA GLU A 113 39.86 26.43 18.49
C GLU A 113 41.11 27.02 19.17
N PRO A 114 41.61 26.35 20.22
CA PRO A 114 43.04 26.16 20.28
C PRO A 114 43.42 24.70 20.53
N THR A 115 44.42 24.33 19.75
CA THR A 115 45.19 23.09 19.75
C THR A 115 45.85 22.77 21.10
N LYS A 116 46.22 21.48 21.26
CA LYS A 116 47.28 20.95 22.15
C LYS A 116 46.90 21.03 23.65
N SER A 117 47.20 20.09 24.52
CA SER A 117 48.26 19.09 24.60
C SER A 117 48.08 18.36 25.94
N ALA A 118 48.54 17.10 25.99
CA ALA A 118 48.89 16.37 27.22
C ALA A 118 47.70 16.06 28.17
N TRP A 119 47.57 14.90 28.79
CA TRP A 119 48.55 14.27 29.67
C TRP A 119 48.37 12.76 29.69
N SER A 120 49.51 12.09 29.74
CA SER A 120 49.70 10.68 30.04
C SER A 120 49.29 10.31 31.49
N ARG A 121 49.21 8.98 31.74
CA ARG A 121 49.35 8.25 33.02
C ARG A 121 48.04 8.00 33.79
N ARG A 122 47.62 6.73 33.94
CA ARG A 122 48.08 5.69 34.90
C ARG A 122 47.27 5.79 36.20
N PHE A 123 46.32 4.88 36.39
CA PHE A 123 46.39 3.77 37.35
C PHE A 123 45.28 2.76 37.03
#